data_AF-G5J7G0-F1
#
_entry.id   AF-G5J7G0-F1
#
_cell.length_a   1.000
_cell.length_b   1.000
_cell.length_c   1.000
_cell.angle_alpha   90.00
_cell.angle_beta   90.00
_cell.angle_gamma   90.00
#
_symmetry.space_group_name_H-M   'P 1'
#
loop_
_entity.id
_entity.type
_entity.pdbx_description
1 polymer ?
#
loop_
_entity_poly.entity_id
_entity_poly.type
_entity_poly.pdbx_seq_one_letter_code
_entity_poly.pdbx_strand_id
1 'polypeptide(L)'
;MREMKAIGKNPNTKVVDLSKDILLRTTIPLDNHPALRSGFAGYPINPRWNVNKVHAWKTGRRLRQALQQGDLIIRSSDSMLVPSDKEEEEILVTKAATQPYRWISCAEWVKQLLKNYQTV
;
A
#
# COMPACT_ATOMS: atom_id res chain seq x y z
N MET A 1 -19.84 -26.28 20.08
CA MET A 1 -20.42 -25.03 19.54
C MET A 1 -19.27 -24.10 19.21
N ARG A 2 -19.08 -23.72 17.94
CA ARG A 2 -18.05 -22.74 17.53
C ARG A 2 -18.52 -21.35 17.95
N GLU A 3 -17.78 -20.69 18.83
CA GLU A 3 -17.97 -19.27 19.11
C GLU A 3 -17.68 -18.47 17.84
N MET A 4 -18.73 -17.90 17.25
CA MET A 4 -18.60 -16.90 16.21
C MET A 4 -18.10 -15.61 16.87
N LYS A 5 -16.79 -15.38 16.83
CA LYS A 5 -16.18 -14.14 17.32
C LYS A 5 -16.66 -12.99 16.43
N ALA A 6 -17.70 -12.29 16.89
CA ALA A 6 -18.17 -11.06 16.26
C ALA A 6 -16.97 -10.12 16.06
N ILE A 7 -16.67 -9.82 14.79
CA ILE A 7 -15.67 -8.82 14.42
C ILE A 7 -16.25 -7.48 14.88
N GLY A 8 -15.88 -7.08 16.10
CA GLY A 8 -16.28 -5.81 16.68
C GLY A 8 -15.96 -4.68 15.70
N LYS A 9 -17.00 -3.98 15.25
CA LYS A 9 -16.84 -2.71 14.53
C LYS A 9 -16.05 -1.77 15.44
N ASN A 10 -14.76 -1.61 15.16
CA ASN A 10 -13.92 -0.63 15.84
C ASN A 10 -14.50 0.77 15.55
N PRO A 11 -15.07 1.46 16.55
CA PRO A 11 -15.92 2.65 16.32
C PRO A 11 -15.13 3.89 15.88
N ASN A 12 -13.83 3.78 15.61
CA ASN A 12 -12.98 4.91 15.26
C ASN A 12 -11.98 4.60 14.12
N THR A 13 -12.32 3.65 13.26
CA THR A 13 -11.52 3.37 12.06
C THR A 13 -11.74 4.46 11.01
N LYS A 14 -10.69 5.21 10.68
CA LYS A 14 -10.68 6.26 9.67
C LYS A 14 -10.12 5.74 8.36
N VAL A 15 -10.63 6.23 7.24
CA VAL A 15 -10.06 5.96 5.91
C VAL A 15 -9.05 7.06 5.60
N VAL A 16 -7.86 6.69 5.13
CA VAL A 16 -6.81 7.63 4.73
C VAL A 16 -6.27 7.23 3.36
N ASP A 17 -6.08 8.22 2.48
CA ASP A 17 -5.35 8.01 1.23
C ASP A 17 -3.86 7.85 1.53
N LEU A 18 -3.27 6.72 1.17
CA LEU A 18 -1.83 6.49 1.30
C LEU A 18 -1.06 7.00 0.08
N SER A 19 -1.66 6.85 -1.09
CA SER A 19 -1.16 7.28 -2.40
C SER A 19 -2.36 7.51 -3.33
N LYS A 20 -2.10 7.95 -4.56
CA LYS A 20 -3.11 7.95 -5.62
C LYS A 20 -3.71 6.53 -5.73
N ASP A 21 -5.04 6.45 -5.58
CA ASP A 21 -5.84 5.23 -5.70
C ASP A 21 -5.50 4.10 -4.69
N ILE A 22 -4.95 4.44 -3.50
CA ILE A 22 -4.72 3.48 -2.42
C ILE A 22 -5.27 4.04 -1.10
N LEU A 23 -6.30 3.38 -0.58
CA LEU A 23 -6.98 3.73 0.66
C LEU A 23 -6.61 2.76 1.79
N LEU A 24 -6.49 3.27 3.01
CA LEU A 24 -6.24 2.44 4.19
C LEU A 24 -7.24 2.75 5.30
N ARG A 25 -7.79 1.71 5.91
CA ARG A 25 -8.55 1.81 7.16
C ARG A 25 -7.57 1.71 8.32
N THR A 26 -7.52 2.76 9.13
CA THR A 26 -6.57 2.85 10.24
C THR A 26 -7.18 3.51 11.46
N THR A 27 -6.64 3.17 12.63
CA THR A 27 -6.93 3.85 13.90
C THR A 27 -5.92 4.97 14.19
N ILE A 28 -4.93 5.17 13.32
CA ILE A 28 -3.93 6.23 13.47
C ILE A 28 -4.63 7.61 13.43
N PRO A 29 -4.36 8.49 14.41
CA PRO A 29 -4.90 9.85 14.42
C PRO A 29 -4.53 10.67 13.18
N LEU A 30 -5.42 11.58 12.78
CA LEU A 30 -5.30 12.40 11.57
C LEU A 30 -3.97 13.20 11.53
N ASP A 31 -3.54 13.73 12.68
CA ASP A 31 -2.30 14.52 12.81
C ASP A 31 -1.03 13.74 12.43
N ASN A 32 -1.11 12.41 12.45
CA ASN A 32 -0.03 11.49 12.12
C ASN A 32 -0.14 10.93 10.69
N HIS A 33 -1.23 11.21 9.95
CA HIS A 33 -1.42 10.75 8.56
C HIS A 33 -0.33 11.24 7.61
N PRO A 34 0.20 12.48 7.70
CA PRO A 34 1.32 12.89 6.86
C PRO A 34 2.54 11.99 7.03
N ALA A 35 2.86 11.58 8.26
CA ALA A 35 3.99 10.70 8.53
C ALA A 35 3.74 9.28 8.01
N LEU A 36 2.51 8.77 8.16
CA LEU A 36 2.07 7.50 7.58
C LEU A 36 2.23 7.48 6.05
N ARG A 37 1.72 8.51 5.36
CA ARG A 37 1.86 8.69 3.91
C ARG A 37 3.32 8.74 3.49
N SER A 38 4.14 9.52 4.21
CA SER A 38 5.56 9.62 3.91
C SER A 38 6.28 8.29 4.02
N GLY A 39 5.94 7.48 5.03
CA GLY A 39 6.49 6.14 5.21
C GLY A 39 6.10 5.20 4.08
N PHE A 40 4.83 5.23 3.67
CA PHE A 40 4.33 4.44 2.55
C PHE A 40 4.94 4.84 1.21
N ALA A 41 5.12 6.13 0.96
CA ALA A 41 5.77 6.66 -0.24
C ALA A 41 7.29 6.39 -0.30
N GLY A 42 7.92 6.00 0.83
CA GLY A 42 9.34 5.64 0.89
C GLY A 42 10.28 6.81 1.22
N TYR A 43 9.75 7.94 1.70
CA TYR A 43 10.56 9.07 2.14
C TYR A 43 11.39 8.74 3.39
N PRO A 44 12.55 9.38 3.57
CA PRO A 44 13.34 9.25 4.80
C PRO A 44 12.55 9.74 6.02
N ILE A 45 12.96 9.28 7.20
CA ILE A 45 12.38 9.74 8.46
C ILE A 45 12.67 11.23 8.66
N ASN A 46 11.67 12.00 9.06
CA ASN A 46 11.89 13.41 9.42
C ASN A 46 12.37 13.48 10.88
N PRO A 47 13.57 14.02 11.16
CA PRO A 47 14.12 14.06 12.51
C PRO A 47 13.34 14.98 13.47
N ARG A 48 12.48 15.86 12.95
CA ARG A 48 11.64 16.77 13.77
C ARG A 48 10.35 16.11 14.27
N TRP A 49 10.08 14.87 13.87
CA TRP A 49 8.86 14.19 14.26
C TRP A 49 8.92 13.66 15.69
N ASN A 50 7.80 13.80 16.39
CA ASN A 50 7.60 13.15 17.67
C ASN A 50 7.45 11.63 17.50
N VAL A 51 7.48 10.91 18.63
CA VAL A 51 7.40 9.43 18.67
C VAL A 51 6.17 8.89 17.93
N ASN A 52 5.01 9.55 18.07
CA ASN A 52 3.77 9.12 17.41
C ASN A 52 3.86 9.21 15.88
N LYS A 53 4.44 10.28 15.34
CA LYS A 53 4.68 10.43 13.90
C LYS A 53 5.73 9.45 13.39
N VAL A 54 6.80 9.21 14.17
CA VAL A 54 7.79 8.18 13.84
C VAL A 54 7.16 6.78 13.78
N HIS A 55 6.26 6.46 14.72
CA HIS A 55 5.53 5.20 14.71
C HIS A 55 4.63 5.09 13.47
N ALA A 56 3.85 6.12 13.15
CA ALA A 56 3.01 6.15 11.96
C ALA A 56 3.83 5.98 10.66
N TRP A 57 4.99 6.64 10.57
CA TRP A 57 5.91 6.46 9.44
C TRP A 57 6.45 5.03 9.31
N LYS A 58 6.83 4.39 10.44
CA LYS A 58 7.25 2.98 10.43
C LYS A 58 6.12 2.07 9.95
N THR A 59 4.88 2.34 10.36
CA THR A 59 3.70 1.62 9.88
C THR A 59 3.53 1.78 8.37
N GLY A 60 3.62 3.00 7.84
CA GLY A 60 3.55 3.26 6.41
C GLY A 60 4.61 2.48 5.62
N ARG A 61 5.85 2.46 6.12
CA ARG A 61 6.95 1.70 5.52
C ARG A 61 6.63 0.20 5.48
N ARG A 62 6.14 -0.38 6.59
CA ARG A 62 5.75 -1.79 6.66
C ARG A 62 4.63 -2.13 5.68
N LEU A 63 3.63 -1.27 5.55
CA LEU A 63 2.55 -1.45 4.58
C LEU A 63 3.06 -1.47 3.14
N ARG A 64 4.00 -0.58 2.80
CA ARG A 64 4.66 -0.58 1.49
C ARG A 64 5.38 -1.91 1.23
N GLN A 65 6.14 -2.39 2.23
CA GLN A 65 6.88 -3.65 2.12
C GLN A 65 5.93 -4.84 1.94
N ALA A 66 4.87 -4.92 2.73
CA ALA A 66 3.87 -5.98 2.64
C ALA A 66 3.13 -5.96 1.28
N LEU A 67 2.82 -4.78 0.74
CA LEU A 67 2.26 -4.65 -0.61
C LEU A 67 3.26 -5.10 -1.69
N GLN A 68 4.55 -4.81 -1.53
CA GLN A 68 5.60 -5.25 -2.46
C GLN A 68 5.85 -6.77 -2.39
N GLN A 69 5.63 -7.37 -1.22
CA GLN A 69 5.78 -8.81 -0.98
C GLN A 69 4.56 -9.62 -1.42
N GLY A 70 3.41 -8.97 -1.62
CA GLY A 70 2.14 -9.62 -1.97
C GLY A 70 1.30 -10.05 -0.76
N ASP A 71 1.73 -9.72 0.46
CA ASP A 71 0.96 -9.98 1.68
C ASP A 71 -0.28 -9.07 1.79
N LEU A 72 -0.19 -7.88 1.18
CA LEU A 72 -1.29 -6.95 1.01
C LEU A 72 -1.57 -6.76 -0.47
N ILE A 73 -2.84 -6.57 -0.80
CA ILE A 73 -3.32 -6.26 -2.14
C ILE A 73 -4.25 -5.05 -2.10
N ILE A 74 -4.39 -4.40 -3.25
CA ILE A 74 -5.33 -3.30 -3.43
C ILE A 74 -6.60 -3.92 -4.01
N ARG A 75 -7.66 -3.90 -3.21
CA ARG A 75 -8.95 -4.43 -3.62
C ARG A 75 -9.54 -3.56 -4.73
N SER A 76 -9.83 -4.16 -5.87
CA SER A 76 -10.28 -3.44 -7.08
C SER A 76 -11.60 -2.70 -6.93
N SER A 77 -12.48 -3.11 -6.01
CA SER A 77 -13.81 -2.52 -5.85
C SER A 77 -13.81 -1.14 -5.20
N ASP A 78 -12.85 -0.87 -4.33
CA ASP A 78 -12.82 0.38 -3.55
C ASP A 78 -11.40 0.88 -3.23
N SER A 79 -10.39 0.40 -3.94
CA SER A 79 -8.99 0.82 -3.79
C SER A 79 -8.42 0.60 -2.38
N MET A 80 -9.06 -0.23 -1.55
CA MET A 80 -8.62 -0.47 -0.18
C MET A 80 -7.44 -1.43 -0.12
N LEU A 81 -6.42 -1.07 0.66
CA LEU A 81 -5.32 -1.96 1.01
C LEU A 81 -5.79 -3.00 2.03
N VAL A 82 -5.85 -4.26 1.62
CA VAL A 82 -6.36 -5.38 2.41
C VAL A 82 -5.37 -6.56 2.41
N PRO A 83 -5.41 -7.45 3.41
CA PRO A 83 -4.63 -8.69 3.40
C PRO A 83 -5.02 -9.60 2.23
N SER A 84 -4.02 -10.21 1.60
CA SER A 84 -4.20 -11.13 0.47
C SER A 84 -5.10 -12.32 0.84
N ASP A 85 -4.91 -12.88 2.03
CA ASP A 85 -5.67 -14.05 2.54
C ASP A 85 -7.16 -13.78 2.82
N LYS A 86 -7.64 -12.54 2.62
CA LYS A 86 -9.04 -12.14 2.90
C LYS A 86 -9.86 -11.91 1.63
N GLU A 87 -9.29 -12.14 0.45
CA GLU A 87 -10.02 -12.11 -0.83
C GLU A 87 -10.43 -13.51 -1.33
N GLU A 88 -10.53 -14.50 -0.44
CA GLU A 88 -11.24 -15.75 -0.71
C GLU A 88 -12.73 -15.63 -0.36
N GLU A 89 -13.47 -14.75 -1.06
CA GLU A 89 -14.91 -14.92 -1.23
C GLU A 89 -15.38 -14.14 -2.46
N GLU A 90 -15.81 -14.90 -3.48
CA GLU A 90 -16.42 -14.49 -4.75
C GLU A 90 -15.60 -13.59 -5.69
N ILE A 91 -14.76 -14.20 -6.55
CA ILE A 91 -14.94 -14.09 -8.01
C ILE A 91 -14.55 -15.42 -8.67
N LEU A 92 -15.54 -16.12 -9.22
CA LEU A 92 -15.34 -17.17 -10.22
C LEU A 92 -14.59 -16.60 -11.43
N VAL A 93 -13.35 -17.05 -11.57
CA VAL A 93 -12.55 -17.20 -12.80
C VAL A 93 -13.02 -16.39 -14.02
N THR A 94 -12.21 -15.42 -14.41
CA THR A 94 -11.69 -15.41 -15.79
C THR A 94 -10.22 -15.02 -15.76
N LYS A 95 -9.37 -16.02 -15.99
CA LYS A 95 -7.98 -15.81 -16.38
C LYS A 95 -7.99 -15.01 -17.69
N ALA A 96 -7.72 -13.72 -17.64
CA ALA A 96 -7.31 -12.95 -18.81
C ALA A 96 -5.85 -12.55 -18.62
N ALA A 97 -4.98 -13.21 -19.37
CA ALA A 97 -3.58 -12.84 -19.47
C ALA A 97 -3.49 -11.46 -20.13
N THR A 98 -3.02 -10.43 -19.42
CA THR A 98 -2.42 -9.25 -20.06
C THR A 98 -1.41 -8.57 -19.12
N GLN A 99 -0.15 -8.89 -19.38
CA GLN A 99 1.12 -8.21 -19.08
C GLN A 99 1.42 -7.74 -17.63
N PRO A 100 2.49 -8.27 -17.00
CA PRO A 100 2.94 -7.76 -15.71
C PRO A 100 3.52 -6.36 -15.90
N TYR A 101 3.00 -5.39 -15.17
CA TYR A 101 3.69 -4.11 -14.99
C TYR A 101 5.06 -4.39 -14.35
N ARG A 102 6.08 -4.42 -15.19
CA ARG A 102 7.47 -4.63 -14.77
C ARG A 102 7.97 -3.28 -14.30
N TRP A 103 8.01 -3.06 -12.98
CA TRP A 103 8.54 -1.80 -12.44
C TRP A 103 10.05 -1.77 -12.68
N ILE A 104 10.45 -0.99 -13.68
CA ILE A 104 11.84 -0.80 -14.07
C ILE A 104 12.52 0.04 -12.99
N SER A 105 13.67 -0.38 -12.50
CA SER A 105 14.45 0.43 -11.56
C SER A 105 14.85 1.76 -12.22
N CYS A 106 15.03 2.85 -11.44
CA CYS A 106 15.40 4.16 -12.00
C CYS A 106 16.67 4.07 -12.88
N ALA A 107 17.60 3.19 -12.52
CA ALA A 107 18.82 2.92 -13.29
C ALA A 107 18.56 2.20 -14.63
N GLU A 108 17.56 1.31 -14.69
CA GLU A 108 17.17 0.64 -15.95
C GLU A 108 16.36 1.58 -16.86
N TRP A 109 15.56 2.49 -16.30
CA TRP A 109 14.82 3.49 -17.10
C TRP A 109 15.77 4.45 -17.83
N VAL A 110 16.84 4.91 -17.15
CA VAL A 110 17.88 5.76 -17.76
C VAL A 110 18.63 5.03 -18.88
N LYS A 111 18.94 3.73 -18.70
CA LYS A 111 19.59 2.92 -19.76
C LYS A 111 18.70 2.77 -21.00
N GLN A 112 17.39 2.69 -20.80
CA GLN A 112 16.44 2.54 -21.90
C GLN A 112 16.24 3.83 -22.68
N LEU A 113 16.27 4.99 -22.02
CA LEU A 113 16.29 6.30 -22.67
C LEU A 113 17.55 6.52 -23.52
N LEU A 114 18.73 6.14 -23.01
CA LEU A 114 19.99 6.32 -23.73
C LEU A 114 20.07 5.45 -25.00
N LYS A 115 19.50 4.24 -24.96
CA LYS A 115 19.43 3.36 -26.16
C LYS A 115 18.58 3.97 -27.27
N ASN A 116 17.47 4.62 -26.93
CA ASN A 116 16.55 5.17 -27.93
C ASN A 116 17.08 6.44 -28.62
N TYR A 117 18.13 7.08 -28.07
CA TYR A 117 18.74 8.28 -28.65
C TYR A 117 19.90 7.99 -29.62
N GLN A 118 20.38 6.75 -29.72
CA GLN A 118 21.51 6.38 -30.59
C GLN A 118 21.08 5.74 -31.93
N THR A 119 19.78 5.66 -32.21
CA THR A 119 19.24 5.25 -33.50
C THR A 119 18.62 6.44 -34.21
N VAL A 120 19.48 7.30 -34.76
CA VAL A 120 19.18 8.21 -35.88
C VAL A 120 20.32 8.08 -36.87
#